data_AF-A0A2V9TFS8-F1
#
_entry.id   AF-A0A2V9TFS8-F1
#
_cell.length_a   1.000
_cell.length_b   1.000
_cell.length_c   1.000
_cell.angle_alpha   90.00
_cell.angle_beta   90.00
_cell.angle_gamma   90.00
#
_symmetry.space_group_name_H-M   'P 1'
#
loop_
_entity.id
_entity.type
_entity.pdbx_description
1 polymer ?
#
loop_
_entity_poly.entity_id
_entity_poly.type
_entity_poly.pdbx_seq_one_letter_code
_entity_poly.pdbx_strand_id
1 'polypeptide(L)'
;MPRALYTDWKNVYKRKATPAEQLQGKVPVTQFGRMCQKLGIRIIAASSPQAKGRVERTHGVHQDRLIKKLRRKKIASYEAANEYLEKQYLPEHNRRFVRAAAKAENYHGRKPTARERREIFRLETERRISNDWVIRHEGRYLQLKPGQQRYGPTQSKARVCEWEDGTIEVYDRGERIAFAELKEPIQKPPQLLPLAARAIVVRKPKKDHQ
;
A
#
# COMPACT_ATOMS: atom_id res chain seq x y z
N MET A 1 -11.11 4.35 -19.15
CA MET A 1 -10.06 3.59 -18.44
C MET A 1 -9.30 2.71 -19.42
N PRO A 2 -7.97 2.63 -19.36
CA PRO A 2 -7.21 1.71 -20.20
C PRO A 2 -7.55 0.24 -19.86
N ARG A 3 -7.53 -0.67 -20.83
CA ARG A 3 -7.78 -2.11 -20.58
C ARG A 3 -6.52 -2.84 -20.09
N ALA A 4 -5.34 -2.33 -20.45
CA ALA A 4 -4.06 -2.88 -20.01
C ALA A 4 -3.03 -1.76 -19.83
N LEU A 5 -2.09 -2.00 -18.92
CA LEU A 5 -0.90 -1.18 -18.72
C LEU A 5 0.34 -2.02 -19.02
N TYR A 6 1.18 -1.52 -19.93
CA TYR A 6 2.48 -2.10 -20.22
C TYR A 6 3.51 -1.44 -19.34
N THR A 7 4.19 -2.25 -18.51
CA THR A 7 5.15 -1.73 -17.52
C THR A 7 6.51 -2.38 -17.71
N ASP A 8 7.58 -1.58 -17.63
CA ASP A 8 8.95 -2.10 -17.51
C ASP A 8 9.11 -2.86 -16.19
N TRP A 9 10.02 -3.83 -16.14
CA TRP A 9 10.22 -4.80 -15.06
C TRP A 9 10.81 -4.19 -13.76
N LYS A 10 10.42 -2.96 -13.41
CA LYS A 10 10.79 -2.34 -12.13
C LYS A 10 9.84 -2.84 -11.03
N ASN A 11 10.44 -3.12 -9.87
CA ASN A 11 9.86 -3.74 -8.65
C ASN A 11 8.56 -3.11 -8.08
N VAL A 12 7.99 -2.10 -8.73
CA VAL A 12 6.74 -1.43 -8.37
C VAL A 12 5.51 -2.32 -8.64
N TYR A 13 5.61 -3.29 -9.56
CA TYR A 13 4.47 -4.09 -10.04
C TYR A 13 4.48 -5.56 -9.62
N LYS A 14 5.62 -6.08 -9.15
CA LYS A 14 5.75 -7.44 -8.64
C LYS A 14 6.62 -7.41 -7.37
N ARG A 15 6.03 -7.80 -6.24
CA ARG A 15 6.74 -8.04 -4.98
C ARG A 15 7.34 -9.46 -5.02
N LYS A 16 8.50 -9.69 -4.41
CA LYS A 16 8.97 -11.05 -4.12
C LYS A 16 8.00 -11.69 -3.12
N ALA A 17 7.50 -12.88 -3.44
CA ALA A 17 6.59 -13.61 -2.56
C ALA A 17 7.27 -13.84 -1.21
N THR A 18 6.55 -13.63 -0.11
CA THR A 18 7.05 -14.11 1.18
C THR A 18 7.02 -15.65 1.21
N PRO A 19 7.88 -16.30 2.01
CA PRO A 19 7.90 -17.76 2.12
C PRO A 19 6.52 -18.36 2.45
N ALA A 20 5.73 -17.66 3.26
CA ALA A 20 4.35 -18.02 3.59
C ALA A 20 3.38 -17.90 2.40
N GLU A 21 3.57 -16.92 1.51
CA GLU A 21 2.77 -16.74 0.28
C GLU A 21 3.15 -17.78 -0.79
N GLN A 22 4.43 -18.17 -0.86
CA GLN A 22 4.91 -19.27 -1.70
C GLN A 22 4.32 -20.62 -1.28
N LEU A 23 4.30 -20.92 0.03
CA LEU A 23 3.66 -22.13 0.55
C LEU A 23 2.15 -22.17 0.30
N GLN A 24 1.49 -21.01 0.19
CA GLN A 24 0.05 -20.91 -0.10
C GLN A 24 -0.29 -20.75 -1.59
N GLY A 25 0.70 -20.74 -2.50
CA GLY A 25 0.49 -20.52 -3.93
C GLY A 25 -0.08 -19.14 -4.29
N LYS A 26 0.00 -18.15 -3.39
CA LYS A 26 -0.56 -16.81 -3.61
C LYS A 26 0.42 -15.93 -4.37
N VAL A 27 -0.01 -15.42 -5.53
CA VAL A 27 0.79 -14.47 -6.31
C VAL A 27 0.90 -13.15 -5.55
N PRO A 28 2.10 -12.66 -5.22
CA PRO A 28 2.29 -11.42 -4.49
C PRO A 28 1.93 -10.21 -5.36
N VAL A 29 0.75 -9.64 -5.12
CA VAL A 29 0.29 -8.43 -5.81
C VAL A 29 0.66 -7.18 -5.00
N THR A 30 1.28 -6.19 -5.65
CA THR A 30 1.57 -4.90 -5.02
C THR A 30 0.29 -4.11 -4.77
N GLN A 31 0.32 -3.07 -3.93
CA GLN A 31 -0.86 -2.21 -3.69
C GLN A 31 -1.41 -1.66 -5.01
N PHE A 32 -0.53 -1.17 -5.89
CA PHE A 32 -0.90 -0.71 -7.22
C PHE A 32 -1.50 -1.85 -8.08
N GLY A 33 -0.92 -3.05 -8.03
CA GLY A 33 -1.48 -4.20 -8.74
C GLY A 33 -2.91 -4.54 -8.29
N ARG A 34 -3.20 -4.45 -6.99
CA ARG A 34 -4.56 -4.67 -6.45
C ARG A 34 -5.53 -3.60 -6.95
N MET A 35 -5.10 -2.33 -6.98
CA MET A 35 -5.90 -1.22 -7.54
C MET A 35 -6.21 -1.45 -9.02
N CYS A 36 -5.22 -1.85 -9.83
CA CYS A 36 -5.42 -2.16 -11.24
C CYS A 36 -6.38 -3.32 -11.45
N GLN A 37 -6.29 -4.38 -10.65
CA GLN A 37 -7.24 -5.50 -10.72
C GLN A 37 -8.68 -5.03 -10.43
N LYS A 38 -8.90 -4.20 -9.41
CA LYS A 38 -10.23 -3.64 -9.13
C LYS A 38 -10.77 -2.77 -10.27
N LEU A 39 -9.88 -2.10 -11.01
CA LEU A 39 -10.25 -1.31 -12.20
C LEU A 39 -10.44 -2.14 -13.47
N GLY A 40 -10.23 -3.46 -13.41
CA GLY A 40 -10.24 -4.33 -14.59
C GLY A 40 -9.06 -4.07 -15.56
N ILE A 41 -7.98 -3.47 -15.06
CA ILE A 41 -6.78 -3.12 -15.83
C ILE A 41 -5.78 -4.27 -15.72
N ARG A 42 -5.45 -4.89 -16.85
CA ARG A 42 -4.41 -5.94 -16.90
C ARG A 42 -3.01 -5.31 -16.92
N ILE A 43 -2.18 -5.64 -15.94
CA ILE A 43 -0.75 -5.28 -15.99
C ILE A 43 0.00 -6.32 -16.82
N ILE A 44 0.62 -5.88 -17.92
CA ILE A 44 1.44 -6.72 -18.79
C ILE A 44 2.88 -6.28 -18.63
N ALA A 45 3.69 -7.13 -18.01
CA ALA A 45 5.12 -6.92 -17.89
C ALA A 45 5.79 -7.33 -19.20
N ALA A 46 6.08 -6.36 -20.08
CA ALA A 46 6.68 -6.63 -21.38
C ALA A 46 8.18 -6.31 -21.35
N SER A 47 9.00 -7.26 -21.81
CA SER A 47 10.45 -7.11 -22.03
C SER A 47 10.78 -6.73 -23.48
N SER A 48 9.85 -6.15 -24.23
CA SER A 48 10.07 -5.83 -25.65
C SER A 48 10.99 -4.60 -25.80
N PRO A 49 12.17 -4.75 -26.45
CA PRO A 49 13.09 -3.64 -26.73
C PRO A 49 12.47 -2.54 -27.59
N GLN A 50 11.52 -2.88 -28.47
CA GLN A 50 10.87 -1.94 -29.40
C GLN A 50 9.99 -0.92 -28.68
N ALA A 51 9.23 -1.34 -27.67
CA ALA A 51 8.43 -0.43 -26.84
C ALA A 51 9.34 0.44 -25.97
N LYS A 52 10.39 -0.15 -25.40
CA LYS A 52 11.34 0.52 -24.50
C LYS A 52 12.15 1.62 -25.22
N GLY A 53 12.73 1.34 -26.39
CA GLY A 53 13.55 2.32 -27.13
C GLY A 53 12.80 3.52 -27.71
N ARG A 54 11.49 3.41 -27.96
CA ARG A 54 10.64 4.54 -28.41
C ARG A 54 10.17 5.41 -27.25
N VAL A 55 9.81 4.77 -26.14
CA VAL A 55 9.39 5.41 -24.90
C VAL A 55 10.58 6.15 -24.28
N GLU A 56 11.75 5.53 -24.18
CA GLU A 56 12.96 6.14 -23.59
C GLU A 56 13.44 7.39 -24.34
N ARG A 57 13.45 7.37 -25.69
CA ARG A 57 13.84 8.55 -26.48
C ARG A 57 12.86 9.71 -26.30
N THR A 58 11.56 9.43 -26.30
CA THR A 58 10.53 10.47 -26.12
C THR A 58 10.54 11.00 -24.68
N HIS A 59 10.70 10.11 -23.70
CA HIS A 59 10.72 10.43 -22.28
C HIS A 59 11.99 11.21 -21.89
N GLY A 60 13.15 10.83 -22.41
CA GLY A 60 14.41 11.55 -22.16
C GLY A 60 14.35 12.99 -22.69
N VAL A 61 13.81 13.17 -23.90
CA VAL A 61 13.62 14.50 -24.49
C VAL A 61 12.60 15.33 -23.68
N HIS A 62 11.56 14.72 -23.12
CA HIS A 62 10.58 15.44 -22.31
C HIS A 62 11.09 15.80 -20.93
N GLN A 63 11.74 14.87 -20.22
CA GLN A 63 12.24 15.12 -18.89
C GLN A 63 13.32 16.22 -18.92
N ASP A 64 14.26 16.16 -19.87
CA ASP A 64 15.30 17.17 -20.00
C ASP A 64 14.74 18.55 -20.44
N ARG A 65 13.83 18.57 -21.43
CA ARG A 65 13.25 19.82 -21.93
C ARG A 65 12.29 20.47 -20.95
N LEU A 66 11.51 19.68 -20.20
CA LEU A 66 10.60 20.19 -19.19
C LEU A 66 11.37 20.87 -18.07
N ILE A 67 12.42 20.25 -17.55
CA ILE A 67 13.28 20.82 -16.50
C ILE A 67 13.88 22.15 -16.98
N LYS A 68 14.42 22.20 -18.20
CA LYS A 68 14.97 23.44 -18.79
C LYS A 68 13.92 24.54 -18.93
N LYS A 69 12.70 24.20 -19.34
CA LYS A 69 11.58 25.15 -19.47
C LYS A 69 11.10 25.68 -18.11
N LEU A 70 11.00 24.82 -17.11
CA LEU A 70 10.68 25.21 -15.73
C LEU A 70 11.75 26.16 -15.17
N ARG A 71 13.04 25.82 -15.34
CA ARG A 71 14.17 26.66 -14.91
C ARG A 71 14.17 28.03 -15.61
N ARG A 72 13.90 28.07 -16.92
CA ARG A 72 13.81 29.34 -17.66
C ARG A 72 12.68 30.24 -17.16
N LYS A 73 11.59 29.65 -16.67
CA LYS A 73 10.44 30.37 -16.07
C LYS A 73 10.61 30.62 -14.58
N LYS A 74 11.75 30.24 -13.98
CA LYS A 74 12.04 30.35 -12.54
C LYS A 74 10.95 29.72 -11.65
N ILE A 75 10.34 28.63 -12.12
CA ILE A 75 9.31 27.90 -11.36
C ILE A 75 10.02 27.02 -10.32
N ALA A 76 9.65 27.19 -9.04
CA ALA A 76 10.26 26.50 -7.92
C ALA A 76 9.24 25.83 -6.97
N SER A 77 7.94 25.88 -7.28
CA SER A 77 6.89 25.21 -6.49
C SER A 77 6.10 24.20 -7.32
N TYR A 78 5.49 23.23 -6.64
CA TYR A 78 4.68 22.19 -7.28
C TYR A 78 3.43 22.79 -7.93
N GLU A 79 2.80 23.75 -7.27
CA GLU A 79 1.59 24.43 -7.74
C GLU A 79 1.86 25.16 -9.04
N ALA A 80 2.93 25.97 -9.08
CA ALA A 80 3.32 26.73 -10.27
C ALA A 80 3.78 25.80 -11.41
N ALA A 81 4.40 24.67 -11.10
CA ALA A 81 4.75 23.66 -12.09
C ALA A 81 3.51 23.00 -12.71
N ASN A 82 2.52 22.63 -11.89
CA ASN A 82 1.26 22.05 -12.35
C ASN A 82 0.49 23.04 -13.23
N GLU A 83 0.40 24.30 -12.81
CA GLU A 83 -0.25 25.34 -13.60
C GLU A 83 0.43 25.53 -14.97
N TYR A 84 1.77 25.59 -14.97
CA TYR A 84 2.53 25.71 -16.22
C TYR A 84 2.36 24.49 -17.14
N LEU A 85 2.32 23.29 -16.55
CA LEU A 85 2.13 22.05 -17.29
C LEU A 85 0.79 22.07 -18.04
N GLU A 86 -0.29 22.41 -17.35
CA GLU A 86 -1.64 22.42 -17.91
C GLU A 86 -1.86 23.57 -18.90
N LYS A 87 -1.47 24.79 -18.53
CA LYS A 87 -1.82 25.99 -19.31
C LYS A 87 -0.92 26.22 -20.52
N GLN A 88 0.34 25.76 -20.49
CA GLN A 88 1.32 26.12 -21.51
C GLN A 88 2.07 24.92 -22.08
N TYR A 89 2.68 24.11 -21.23
CA TYR A 89 3.57 23.05 -21.71
C TYR A 89 2.82 21.98 -22.52
N LEU A 90 1.72 21.43 -21.99
CA LEU A 90 0.94 20.38 -22.64
C LEU A 90 0.30 20.86 -23.95
N PRO A 91 -0.36 22.04 -24.02
CA PRO A 91 -0.87 22.57 -25.29
C PRO A 91 0.20 22.78 -26.36
N GLU A 92 1.33 23.43 -26.00
CA GLU A 92 2.44 23.63 -26.94
C GLU A 92 3.03 22.31 -27.43
N HIS A 93 3.14 21.34 -26.53
CA HIS A 93 3.68 20.03 -26.82
C HIS A 93 2.75 19.25 -27.75
N ASN A 94 1.46 19.14 -27.39
CA ASN A 94 0.47 18.44 -28.19
C ASN A 94 0.35 19.05 -29.58
N ARG A 95 0.39 20.39 -29.72
CA ARG A 95 0.38 21.04 -31.04
C ARG A 95 1.52 20.59 -31.97
N ARG A 96 2.69 20.30 -31.41
CA ARG A 96 3.89 19.94 -32.20
C ARG A 96 4.01 18.44 -32.48
N PHE A 97 3.47 17.61 -31.59
CA PHE A 97 3.76 16.17 -31.58
C PHE A 97 2.52 15.29 -31.64
N VAL A 98 1.30 15.86 -31.64
CA VAL A 98 0.09 15.09 -31.83
C VAL A 98 0.17 14.36 -33.18
N ARG A 99 -0.06 13.05 -33.13
CA ARG A 99 -0.31 12.24 -34.31
C ARG A 99 -1.76 11.81 -34.27
N ALA A 100 -2.45 11.93 -35.40
CA ALA A 100 -3.75 11.32 -35.56
C ALA A 100 -3.64 9.81 -35.28
N ALA A 101 -4.62 9.28 -34.54
CA ALA A 101 -4.69 7.85 -34.32
C ALA A 101 -4.91 7.13 -35.66
N ALA A 102 -4.22 6.01 -35.88
CA ALA A 102 -4.39 5.22 -37.10
C ALA A 102 -5.81 4.65 -37.24
N LYS A 103 -6.54 4.51 -36.13
CA LYS A 103 -7.96 4.16 -36.06
C LYS A 103 -8.63 5.08 -35.05
N ALA A 104 -9.81 5.58 -35.36
CA ALA A 104 -10.58 6.49 -34.50
C ALA A 104 -11.32 5.77 -33.36
N GLU A 105 -11.34 4.44 -33.37
CA GLU A 105 -12.04 3.62 -32.39
C GLU A 105 -11.46 3.80 -30.98
N ASN A 106 -12.34 4.12 -30.03
CA ASN A 106 -11.98 4.29 -28.63
C ASN A 106 -12.17 2.98 -27.86
N TYR A 107 -11.06 2.32 -27.53
CA TYR A 107 -11.05 1.07 -26.76
C TYR A 107 -10.98 1.28 -25.24
N HIS A 108 -11.09 2.51 -24.75
CA HIS A 108 -11.11 2.78 -23.31
C HIS A 108 -12.43 2.33 -22.69
N GLY A 109 -12.35 1.64 -21.55
CA GLY A 109 -13.51 1.27 -20.76
C GLY A 109 -14.13 2.46 -20.02
N ARG A 110 -15.28 2.20 -19.38
CA ARG A 110 -16.01 3.16 -18.53
C ARG A 110 -15.09 3.86 -17.52
N LYS A 111 -15.32 5.14 -17.28
CA LYS A 111 -14.66 5.89 -16.20
C LYS A 111 -15.34 5.54 -14.86
N PRO A 112 -14.60 5.09 -13.83
CA PRO A 112 -15.16 4.86 -12.51
C PRO A 112 -15.67 6.16 -11.91
N THR A 113 -16.80 6.05 -11.23
CA THR A 113 -17.45 7.10 -10.42
C THR A 113 -16.55 7.54 -9.26
N ALA A 114 -16.85 8.67 -8.64
CA ALA A 114 -16.08 9.15 -7.49
C ALA A 114 -16.06 8.16 -6.33
N ARG A 115 -17.19 7.49 -6.06
CA ARG A 115 -17.31 6.45 -5.04
C ARG A 115 -16.45 5.23 -5.36
N GLU A 116 -16.55 4.70 -6.58
CA GLU A 116 -15.72 3.57 -7.03
C GLU A 116 -14.23 3.93 -6.92
N ARG A 117 -13.82 5.15 -7.34
CA ARG A 117 -12.44 5.60 -7.20
C ARG A 117 -11.98 5.63 -5.75
N ARG A 118 -12.81 6.11 -4.82
CA ARG A 118 -12.49 6.13 -3.39
C ARG A 118 -12.32 4.73 -2.83
N GLU A 119 -13.14 3.76 -3.23
CA GLU A 119 -13.03 2.37 -2.77
C GLU A 119 -11.83 1.62 -3.39
N ILE A 120 -11.42 2.04 -4.59
CA ILE A 120 -10.30 1.45 -5.33
C ILE A 120 -8.96 1.99 -4.85
N PHE A 121 -8.80 3.32 -4.83
CA PHE A 121 -7.54 4.01 -4.52
C PHE A 121 -7.36 4.18 -3.02
N ARG A 122 -7.05 3.07 -2.36
CA ARG A 122 -6.66 3.01 -0.94
C ARG A 122 -5.58 1.96 -0.73
N LEU A 123 -4.68 2.21 0.22
CA LEU A 123 -3.67 1.24 0.65
C LEU A 123 -4.32 0.24 1.60
N GLU A 124 -4.18 -1.06 1.32
CA GLU A 124 -4.80 -2.11 2.14
C GLU A 124 -3.72 -2.98 2.81
N THR A 125 -3.61 -2.89 4.14
CA THR A 125 -2.62 -3.64 4.91
C THR A 125 -3.29 -4.55 5.94
N GLU A 126 -2.99 -5.84 5.89
CA GLU A 126 -3.40 -6.76 6.95
C GLU A 126 -2.53 -6.57 8.20
N ARG A 127 -3.17 -6.37 9.35
CA ARG A 127 -2.52 -6.29 10.66
C ARG A 127 -3.16 -7.29 11.62
N ARG A 128 -2.34 -7.88 12.48
CA ARG A 128 -2.81 -8.78 13.55
C ARG A 128 -3.39 -7.93 14.68
N ILE A 129 -4.55 -8.34 15.18
CA ILE A 129 -5.21 -7.72 16.33
C ILE A 129 -4.57 -8.31 17.61
N SER A 130 -4.14 -7.45 18.54
CA SER A 130 -3.71 -7.90 19.87
C SER A 130 -4.91 -8.41 20.68
N ASN A 131 -4.67 -9.19 21.74
CA ASN A 131 -5.73 -9.62 22.66
C ASN A 131 -6.46 -8.42 23.30
N ASP A 132 -5.76 -7.31 23.46
CA ASP A 132 -6.30 -6.04 23.98
C ASP A 132 -7.02 -5.21 22.91
N TRP A 133 -7.35 -5.79 21.75
CA TRP A 133 -8.00 -5.10 20.63
C TRP A 133 -7.20 -3.95 20.03
N VAL A 134 -5.86 -4.02 20.09
CA VAL A 134 -4.97 -2.99 19.53
C VAL A 134 -4.36 -3.45 18.22
N ILE A 135 -4.32 -2.56 17.23
CA ILE A 135 -3.56 -2.71 15.99
C ILE A 135 -2.39 -1.72 15.98
N ARG A 136 -1.20 -2.21 15.64
CA ARG A 136 -0.04 -1.35 15.33
C ARG A 136 0.05 -1.12 13.82
N HIS A 137 0.02 0.12 13.38
CA HIS A 137 0.13 0.50 11.97
C HIS A 137 0.99 1.76 11.82
N GLU A 138 2.13 1.64 11.12
CA GLU A 138 3.04 2.77 10.82
C GLU A 138 3.39 3.67 12.03
N GLY A 139 3.66 3.04 13.18
CA GLY A 139 4.00 3.76 14.42
C GLY A 139 2.79 4.22 15.24
N ARG A 140 1.57 4.12 14.70
CA ARG A 140 0.32 4.42 15.39
C ARG A 140 -0.26 3.18 16.07
N TYR A 141 -0.93 3.39 17.19
CA TYR A 141 -1.66 2.37 17.94
C TYR A 141 -3.16 2.64 17.83
N LEU A 142 -3.89 1.75 17.17
CA LEU A 142 -5.32 1.87 16.94
C LEU A 142 -6.05 0.92 17.89
N GLN A 143 -6.71 1.48 18.91
CA GLN A 143 -7.55 0.73 19.84
C GLN A 143 -8.92 0.50 19.21
N LEU A 144 -9.23 -0.74 18.85
CA LEU A 144 -10.52 -1.12 18.31
C LEU A 144 -11.58 -1.11 19.41
N LYS A 145 -12.81 -0.71 19.05
CA LYS A 145 -14.00 -0.72 19.89
C LYS A 145 -14.95 -1.82 19.40
N PRO A 146 -14.76 -3.05 19.86
CA PRO A 146 -15.50 -4.21 19.40
C PRO A 146 -16.90 -4.27 20.04
N GLY A 147 -17.79 -3.31 19.77
CA GLY A 147 -19.19 -3.28 20.21
C GLY A 147 -19.53 -4.17 21.42
N GLN A 148 -20.18 -5.31 21.17
CA GLN A 148 -20.63 -6.29 22.18
C GLN A 148 -19.60 -7.40 22.49
N GLN A 149 -18.48 -7.45 21.78
CA GLN A 149 -17.53 -8.55 21.84
C GLN A 149 -16.44 -8.28 22.88
N ARG A 150 -16.64 -8.84 24.08
CA ARG A 150 -15.78 -8.59 25.25
C ARG A 150 -14.39 -9.20 25.17
N TYR A 151 -14.18 -10.21 24.32
CA TYR A 151 -12.89 -10.90 24.19
C TYR A 151 -12.27 -10.69 22.82
N GLY A 152 -10.97 -10.38 22.82
CA GLY A 152 -10.14 -10.25 21.62
C GLY A 152 -10.22 -11.50 20.75
N PRO A 153 -10.44 -11.37 19.44
CA PRO A 153 -10.55 -12.52 18.56
C PRO A 153 -9.16 -13.12 18.44
N THR A 154 -8.94 -14.25 19.11
CA THR A 154 -7.66 -14.96 19.18
C THR A 154 -7.05 -15.12 17.79
N GLN A 155 -5.89 -14.49 17.58
CA GLN A 155 -5.14 -14.46 16.31
C GLN A 155 -5.83 -13.87 15.07
N SER A 156 -6.89 -13.08 15.23
CA SER A 156 -7.56 -12.51 14.05
C SER A 156 -6.76 -11.37 13.40
N LYS A 157 -7.00 -11.21 12.09
CA LYS A 157 -6.40 -10.17 11.27
C LYS A 157 -7.47 -9.17 10.88
N ALA A 158 -7.15 -7.89 11.01
CA ALA A 158 -7.95 -6.82 10.44
C ALA A 158 -7.26 -6.24 9.21
N ARG A 159 -8.06 -5.74 8.28
CA ARG A 159 -7.58 -4.95 7.14
C ARG A 159 -7.66 -3.47 7.49
N VAL A 160 -6.50 -2.82 7.52
CA VAL A 160 -6.38 -1.37 7.64
C VAL A 160 -6.36 -0.78 6.23
N CYS A 161 -7.27 0.14 5.96
CA CYS A 161 -7.41 0.88 4.73
C CYS A 161 -6.98 2.33 4.96
N GLU A 162 -6.07 2.84 4.14
CA GLU A 162 -5.59 4.23 4.20
C GLU A 162 -5.78 4.93 2.85
N TRP A 163 -6.26 6.17 2.89
CA TRP A 163 -6.48 7.02 1.72
C TRP A 163 -5.41 8.10 1.60
N GLU A 164 -5.31 8.72 0.42
CA GLU A 164 -4.36 9.81 0.14
C GLU A 164 -4.54 11.03 1.06
N ASP A 165 -5.76 11.27 1.54
CA ASP A 165 -6.09 12.33 2.50
C ASP A 165 -5.68 11.99 3.95
N GLY A 166 -5.11 10.81 4.19
CA GLY A 166 -4.73 10.32 5.52
C GLY A 166 -5.89 9.73 6.32
N THR A 167 -7.09 9.61 5.74
CA THR A 167 -8.20 8.89 6.38
C THR A 167 -7.81 7.44 6.57
N ILE A 168 -8.12 6.88 7.74
CA ILE A 168 -7.89 5.46 8.06
C ILE A 168 -9.23 4.81 8.43
N GLU A 169 -9.50 3.65 7.85
CA GLU A 169 -10.61 2.78 8.27
C GLU A 169 -10.10 1.38 8.55
N VAL A 170 -10.65 0.74 9.59
CA VAL A 170 -10.31 -0.64 9.95
C VAL A 170 -11.50 -1.53 9.68
N TYR A 171 -11.24 -2.64 8.99
CA TYR A 171 -12.22 -3.68 8.71
C TYR A 171 -11.80 -4.99 9.37
N ASP A 172 -12.70 -5.62 10.12
CA ASP A 172 -12.56 -7.00 10.60
C ASP A 172 -13.64 -7.85 9.94
N ARG A 173 -13.25 -8.98 9.35
CA ARG A 173 -14.18 -9.89 8.62
C ARG A 173 -15.11 -9.22 7.60
N GLY A 174 -14.75 -8.05 7.08
CA GLY A 174 -15.55 -7.28 6.12
C GLY A 174 -16.42 -6.18 6.74
N GLU A 175 -16.55 -6.14 8.06
CA GLU A 175 -17.29 -5.11 8.78
C GLU A 175 -16.37 -3.99 9.27
N ARG A 176 -16.86 -2.75 9.20
CA ARG A 176 -16.10 -1.58 9.66
C ARG A 176 -16.14 -1.53 11.19
N ILE A 177 -14.97 -1.52 11.81
CA ILE A 177 -14.83 -1.38 13.26
C ILE A 177 -14.37 0.04 13.60
N ALA A 178 -15.05 0.65 14.58
CA ALA A 178 -14.63 1.93 15.13
C ALA A 178 -13.35 1.77 15.94
N PHE A 179 -12.43 2.73 15.83
CA PHE A 179 -11.19 2.73 16.60
C PHE A 179 -10.92 4.10 17.21
N ALA A 180 -10.09 4.12 18.25
CA ALA A 180 -9.49 5.32 18.79
C ALA A 180 -7.97 5.25 18.62
N GLU A 181 -7.35 6.33 18.15
CA GLU A 181 -5.89 6.42 18.07
C GLU A 181 -5.32 6.74 19.45
N LEU A 182 -4.36 5.92 19.89
CA LEU A 182 -3.65 6.12 21.14
C LEU A 182 -2.35 6.88 20.84
N LYS A 183 -2.18 8.04 21.50
CA LYS A 183 -0.98 8.89 21.36
C LYS A 183 0.24 8.30 22.06
N GLU A 184 0.04 7.40 23.02
CA GLU A 184 1.09 6.72 23.75
C GLU A 184 0.93 5.21 23.60
N PRO A 185 2.02 4.44 23.50
CA PRO A 185 1.94 2.99 23.58
C PRO A 185 1.30 2.65 24.93
N ILE A 186 0.30 1.76 24.94
CA ILE A 186 -0.20 1.17 26.18
C ILE A 186 1.02 0.57 26.86
N GLN A 187 1.45 1.20 27.96
CA GLN A 187 2.49 0.65 28.79
C GLN A 187 1.98 -0.69 29.25
N LYS A 188 2.68 -1.76 28.83
CA LYS A 188 2.45 -3.08 29.40
C LYS A 188 2.57 -2.88 30.92
N PRO A 189 1.56 -3.19 31.75
CA PRO A 189 1.74 -3.12 33.18
C PRO A 189 3.03 -3.90 33.48
N PRO A 190 3.94 -3.34 34.31
CA PRO A 190 5.23 -3.97 34.56
C PRO A 190 4.96 -5.43 34.89
N GLN A 191 5.57 -6.32 34.11
CA GLN A 191 5.52 -7.74 34.43
C GLN A 191 6.00 -7.83 35.87
N LEU A 192 5.08 -8.17 36.79
CA LEU A 192 5.46 -8.53 38.15
C LEU A 192 6.52 -9.60 37.95
N LEU A 193 7.76 -9.25 38.28
CA LEU A 193 8.86 -10.20 38.27
C LEU A 193 8.34 -11.40 39.05
N PRO A 194 8.36 -12.63 38.48
CA PRO A 194 7.92 -13.79 39.22
C PRO A 194 8.69 -13.79 40.53
N LEU A 195 7.97 -13.75 41.66
CA LEU A 195 8.57 -13.84 42.99
C LEU A 195 9.53 -15.02 42.91
N ALA A 196 10.83 -14.75 43.09
CA ALA A 196 11.88 -15.75 42.87
C ALA A 196 11.43 -17.07 43.51
N ALA A 197 11.29 -18.11 42.68
CA ALA A 197 10.89 -19.43 43.15
C ALA A 197 11.86 -19.82 44.28
N ARG A 198 11.35 -19.89 45.52
CA ARG A 198 12.13 -20.39 46.65
C ARG A 198 12.57 -21.80 46.28
N ALA A 199 13.88 -22.01 46.19
CA ALA A 199 14.44 -23.32 45.90
C ALA A 199 13.91 -24.34 46.91
N ILE A 200 13.12 -25.30 46.44
CA ILE A 200 12.73 -26.44 47.25
C ILE A 200 13.99 -27.30 47.39
N VAL A 201 14.64 -27.24 48.55
CA VAL A 201 15.77 -28.10 48.88
C VAL A 201 15.23 -29.52 49.05
N VAL A 202 15.32 -30.33 48.00
CA VAL A 202 15.09 -31.77 48.08
C VAL A 202 16.25 -32.38 48.85
N ARG A 203 16.04 -32.71 50.13
CA ARG A 203 17.00 -33.48 50.93
C ARG A 203 17.02 -34.92 50.43
N LYS A 204 18.17 -35.38 49.91
CA LYS A 204 18.40 -36.80 49.61
C LYS A 204 18.45 -37.58 50.93
N PRO A 205 17.73 -38.71 51.07
CA PRO A 205 17.87 -39.57 52.24
C PRO A 205 19.26 -40.22 52.27
N LYS A 206 19.80 -40.38 53.49
CA LYS A 206 21.10 -41.00 53.77
C LYS A 206 21.06 -42.48 53.36
N LYS A 207 22.13 -43.00 52.76
CA LYS A 207 22.31 -44.44 52.60
C LYS A 207 22.56 -45.03 53.98
N ASP A 208 21.60 -45.77 54.51
CA ASP A 208 21.83 -46.63 55.66
C ASP A 208 22.54 -47.90 55.22
N HIS A 209 23.56 -48.24 56.01
CA HIS A 209 24.26 -49.52 55.99
C HIS A 209 23.35 -50.61 56.56
N GLN A 210 23.20 -51.71 55.83
CA GLN A 210 23.43 -53.09 56.28
C GLN A 210 23.35 -54.05 55.10
#